data_AF-A0A2X0XI55-F1
#
_entry.id   AF-A0A2X0XI55-F1
#
_cell.length_a   1.000
_cell.length_b   1.000
_cell.length_c   1.000
_cell.angle_alpha   90.00
_cell.angle_beta   90.00
_cell.angle_gamma   90.00
#
_symmetry.space_group_name_H-M   'P 1'
#
loop_
_entity.id
_entity.type
_entity.pdbx_description
1 polymer ?
#
loop_
_entity_poly.entity_id
_entity_poly.type
_entity_poly.pdbx_seq_one_letter_code
_entity_poly.pdbx_strand_id
1 'polypeptide(L)'
;MTKKHEQAFELFKESEGSLSNAEIATAVGAAESTVRKWKSRYNWLEQMGLDQNVTVEKNESVTKSKPSSRELQHKRIIDSLVEAGTYSPALDLLIEVYLDCFEEYEKAKDVGENTEKLRKELARLLGQLGLDGKNKDLIKKSGTLLAKGDEEKKKDPEPETESSKLVQFRQRKMRS
;
A
#
# COMPACT_ATOMS: atom_id res chain seq x y z
N MET A 1 -45.01 -19.91 14.00
CA MET A 1 -44.20 -20.23 12.81
C MET A 1 -42.85 -20.70 13.30
N THR A 2 -42.56 -22.00 13.22
CA THR A 2 -41.23 -22.52 13.53
C THR A 2 -40.27 -22.02 12.46
N LYS A 3 -39.06 -21.60 12.87
CA LYS A 3 -38.09 -21.07 11.90
C LYS A 3 -37.55 -22.24 11.10
N LYS A 4 -37.39 -22.08 9.78
CA LYS A 4 -36.87 -23.14 8.89
C LYS A 4 -35.56 -23.78 9.40
N HIS A 5 -34.69 -22.99 10.04
CA HIS A 5 -33.44 -23.51 10.61
C HIS A 5 -33.64 -24.43 11.81
N GLU A 6 -34.72 -24.30 12.58
CA GLU A 6 -35.04 -25.16 13.74
C GLU A 6 -35.54 -26.53 13.24
N GLN A 7 -36.43 -26.53 12.25
CA GLN A 7 -36.88 -27.77 11.58
C GLN A 7 -35.70 -28.51 10.93
N ALA A 8 -34.80 -27.76 10.29
CA ALA A 8 -33.59 -28.33 9.71
C ALA A 8 -32.64 -28.92 10.78
N PHE A 9 -32.61 -28.35 11.99
CA PHE A 9 -31.82 -28.86 13.11
C PHE A 9 -32.43 -30.12 13.72
N GLU A 10 -33.76 -30.19 13.85
CA GLU A 10 -34.45 -31.40 14.33
C GLU A 10 -34.18 -32.60 13.41
N LEU A 11 -34.30 -32.43 12.09
CA LEU A 11 -33.96 -33.47 11.11
C LEU A 11 -32.49 -33.89 11.20
N PHE A 12 -31.59 -32.93 11.42
CA PHE A 12 -30.17 -33.21 11.60
C PHE A 12 -29.91 -34.00 12.90
N LYS A 13 -30.60 -33.65 13.98
CA LYS A 13 -30.52 -34.30 15.30
C LYS A 13 -31.08 -35.72 15.28
N GLU A 14 -32.23 -35.95 14.65
CA GLU A 14 -32.85 -37.28 14.49
C GLU A 14 -31.95 -38.25 13.73
N SER A 15 -31.13 -37.74 12.81
CA SER A 15 -30.18 -38.53 12.01
C SER A 15 -28.79 -38.72 12.63
N GLU A 16 -28.58 -38.26 13.87
CA GLU A 16 -27.27 -38.23 14.53
C GLU A 16 -26.15 -37.58 13.70
N GLY A 17 -26.52 -36.64 12.82
CA GLY A 17 -25.60 -35.95 11.93
C GLY A 17 -25.26 -36.66 10.62
N SER A 18 -25.93 -37.78 10.31
CA SER A 18 -25.71 -38.54 9.06
C SER A 18 -26.46 -37.98 7.85
N LEU A 19 -27.49 -37.14 8.05
CA LEU A 19 -28.24 -36.57 6.93
C LEU A 19 -27.39 -35.59 6.10
N SER A 20 -27.47 -35.73 4.78
CA SER A 20 -26.83 -34.82 3.84
C SER A 20 -27.48 -33.43 3.89
N ASN A 21 -26.68 -32.39 3.60
CA ASN A 21 -27.19 -31.02 3.48
C ASN A 21 -28.26 -30.91 2.37
N ALA A 22 -28.17 -31.74 1.33
CA ALA A 22 -29.14 -31.80 0.24
C ALA A 22 -30.51 -32.28 0.72
N GLU A 23 -30.54 -33.35 1.52
CA GLU A 23 -31.77 -33.95 2.03
C GLU A 23 -32.48 -33.01 3.01
N ILE A 24 -31.72 -32.37 3.92
CA ILE A 24 -32.25 -31.36 4.84
C ILE A 24 -32.81 -30.15 4.06
N ALA A 25 -32.13 -29.74 3.00
CA ALA A 25 -32.53 -28.63 2.15
C ALA A 25 -33.85 -28.93 1.41
N THR A 26 -34.01 -30.15 0.88
CA THR A 26 -35.25 -30.61 0.24
C THR A 26 -36.41 -30.67 1.24
N ALA A 27 -36.20 -31.21 2.44
CA ALA A 27 -37.24 -31.34 3.45
C ALA A 27 -37.77 -29.98 3.97
N VAL A 28 -36.89 -28.99 4.08
CA VAL A 28 -37.21 -27.67 4.68
C VAL A 28 -37.51 -26.60 3.61
N GLY A 29 -37.33 -26.92 2.33
CA GLY A 29 -37.50 -25.98 1.22
C GLY A 29 -36.53 -24.80 1.33
N ALA A 30 -35.24 -25.12 1.44
CA ALA A 30 -34.13 -24.17 1.47
C ALA A 30 -33.03 -24.63 0.49
N ALA A 31 -32.05 -23.76 0.20
CA ALA A 31 -30.88 -24.16 -0.58
C ALA A 31 -29.86 -24.89 0.29
N GLU A 32 -29.10 -25.82 -0.28
CA GLU A 32 -28.05 -26.58 0.44
C GLU A 32 -27.01 -25.67 1.11
N SER A 33 -26.63 -24.59 0.42
CA SER A 33 -25.71 -23.58 0.95
C SER A 33 -26.25 -22.89 2.20
N THR A 34 -27.58 -22.79 2.33
CA THR A 34 -28.24 -22.18 3.47
C THR A 34 -28.20 -23.11 4.68
N VAL A 35 -28.42 -24.41 4.48
CA VAL A 35 -28.27 -25.43 5.53
C VAL A 35 -26.83 -25.47 6.04
N ARG A 36 -25.84 -25.44 5.14
CA ARG A 36 -24.42 -25.37 5.53
C ARG A 36 -24.13 -24.13 6.39
N LYS A 37 -24.67 -22.96 6.01
CA LYS A 37 -24.53 -21.73 6.80
C LYS A 37 -25.21 -21.84 8.16
N TRP A 38 -26.35 -22.51 8.28
CA TRP A 38 -27.02 -22.73 9.57
C TRP A 38 -26.22 -23.65 10.49
N LYS A 39 -25.69 -24.77 9.97
CA LYS A 39 -24.80 -25.67 10.72
C LYS A 39 -23.63 -24.93 11.37
N SER A 40 -23.00 -24.02 10.62
CA SER A 40 -21.88 -23.19 11.13
C SER A 40 -22.34 -22.01 12.00
N ARG A 41 -23.43 -21.32 11.66
CA ARG A 41 -23.88 -20.13 12.41
C ARG A 41 -24.43 -20.48 13.79
N TYR A 42 -25.08 -21.64 13.91
CA TYR A 42 -25.73 -22.09 15.14
C TYR A 42 -24.97 -23.24 15.81
N ASN A 43 -23.73 -23.49 15.39
CA ASN A 43 -22.85 -24.51 15.98
C ASN A 43 -23.51 -25.87 16.22
N TRP A 44 -24.25 -26.38 15.22
CA TRP A 44 -25.04 -27.61 15.39
C TRP A 44 -24.21 -28.82 15.82
N LEU A 45 -22.93 -28.85 15.42
CA LEU A 45 -21.99 -29.90 15.80
C LEU A 45 -21.59 -29.82 17.29
N GLU A 46 -21.32 -28.61 17.80
CA GLU A 46 -21.04 -28.37 19.23
C GLU A 46 -22.26 -28.76 20.08
N GLN A 47 -23.46 -28.45 19.59
CA GLN A 47 -24.71 -28.76 20.27
C GLN A 47 -25.01 -30.27 20.36
N MET A 48 -24.39 -31.08 19.49
CA MET A 48 -24.47 -32.54 19.49
C MET A 48 -23.28 -33.20 20.20
N GLY A 49 -22.31 -32.44 20.71
CA GLY A 49 -21.10 -32.97 21.33
C GLY A 49 -20.19 -33.74 20.36
N LEU A 50 -20.37 -33.54 19.05
CA LEU A 50 -19.55 -34.15 18.00
C LEU A 50 -18.39 -33.19 17.69
N ASP A 51 -17.29 -33.36 18.40
CA ASP A 51 -16.02 -32.68 18.14
C ASP A 51 -15.45 -33.19 16.81
N GLN A 52 -15.94 -32.66 15.69
CA GLN A 52 -15.21 -32.79 14.44
C GLN A 52 -14.03 -31.84 14.52
N ASN A 53 -12.83 -32.40 14.29
CA ASN A 53 -11.59 -31.69 14.00
C ASN A 53 -11.75 -30.90 12.69
N VAL A 54 -12.58 -29.85 12.71
CA VAL A 54 -12.63 -28.86 11.66
C VAL A 54 -11.34 -28.08 11.84
N THR A 55 -10.33 -28.42 11.05
CA THR A 55 -9.24 -27.50 10.77
C THR A 55 -9.89 -26.20 10.32
N VAL A 56 -9.97 -25.25 11.25
CA VAL A 56 -10.21 -23.84 10.97
C VAL A 56 -8.95 -23.38 10.26
N GLU A 57 -8.76 -23.82 9.02
CA GLU A 57 -7.97 -23.07 8.09
C GLU A 57 -8.71 -21.76 7.97
N LYS A 58 -8.21 -20.76 8.71
CA LYS A 58 -8.50 -19.37 8.42
C LYS A 58 -8.17 -19.23 6.95
N ASN A 59 -9.20 -19.21 6.11
CA ASN A 59 -9.07 -18.80 4.73
C ASN A 59 -8.61 -17.34 4.81
N GLU A 60 -7.30 -17.13 4.87
CA GLU A 60 -6.71 -15.83 4.57
C GLU A 60 -7.32 -15.42 3.24
N SER A 61 -8.07 -14.32 3.26
CA SER A 61 -8.82 -13.88 2.10
C SER A 61 -7.88 -13.77 0.90
N VAL A 62 -8.06 -14.63 -0.10
CA VAL A 62 -7.26 -14.64 -1.36
C VAL A 62 -7.57 -13.40 -2.23
N THR A 63 -8.41 -12.47 -1.74
CA THR A 63 -8.49 -11.14 -2.34
C THR A 63 -7.23 -10.39 -1.98
N LYS A 64 -6.25 -10.36 -2.89
CA LYS A 64 -5.11 -9.44 -2.81
C LYS A 64 -5.66 -8.02 -2.64
N SER A 65 -5.68 -7.55 -1.39
CA SER A 65 -6.00 -6.16 -1.08
C SER A 65 -5.03 -5.29 -1.88
N LYS A 66 -5.55 -4.23 -2.53
CA LYS A 66 -4.70 -3.29 -3.23
C LYS A 66 -3.75 -2.68 -2.20
N PRO A 67 -2.42 -2.78 -2.36
CA PRO A 67 -1.48 -2.26 -1.39
C PRO A 67 -1.70 -0.75 -1.24
N SER A 68 -1.57 -0.28 0.00
CA SER A 68 -1.74 1.14 0.29
C SER A 68 -0.66 1.98 -0.40
N SER A 69 -0.92 3.27 -0.62
CA SER A 69 0.08 4.18 -1.21
C SER A 69 1.37 4.20 -0.37
N ARG A 70 1.23 4.15 0.97
CA ARG A 70 2.34 4.08 1.93
C ARG A 70 3.17 2.81 1.74
N GLU A 71 2.52 1.64 1.66
CA GLU A 71 3.22 0.36 1.44
C GLU A 71 3.98 0.33 0.10
N LEU A 72 3.40 0.90 -0.96
CA LEU A 72 4.06 1.01 -2.25
C LEU A 72 5.30 1.90 -2.19
N GLN A 73 5.23 3.03 -1.46
CA GLN A 73 6.38 3.91 -1.28
C GLN A 73 7.46 3.28 -0.41
N HIS A 74 7.07 2.68 0.72
CA HIS A 74 7.97 1.95 1.60
C HIS A 74 8.78 0.91 0.82
N LYS A 75 8.08 0.09 0.02
CA LYS A 75 8.72 -0.92 -0.82
C LYS A 75 9.67 -0.30 -1.85
N ARG A 76 9.27 0.78 -2.54
CA ARG A 76 10.14 1.46 -3.52
C ARG A 76 11.44 1.97 -2.89
N ILE A 77 11.37 2.51 -1.68
CA ILE A 77 12.55 3.00 -0.96
C ILE A 77 13.47 1.83 -0.61
N ILE A 78 12.93 0.75 -0.06
CA ILE A 78 13.70 -0.46 0.24
C ILE A 78 14.33 -1.02 -1.02
N ASP A 79 13.58 -1.20 -2.10
CA ASP A 79 14.08 -1.74 -3.36
C ASP A 79 15.26 -0.89 -3.89
N SER A 80 15.14 0.44 -3.81
CA SER A 80 16.22 1.38 -4.19
C SER A 80 17.46 1.23 -3.30
N LEU A 81 17.29 1.03 -2.00
CA LEU A 81 18.38 0.83 -1.04
C LEU A 81 19.02 -0.57 -1.16
N VAL A 82 18.26 -1.58 -1.55
CA VAL A 82 18.77 -2.94 -1.77
C VAL A 82 19.59 -2.97 -3.06
N GLU A 83 19.10 -2.34 -4.13
CA GLU A 83 19.82 -2.18 -5.40
C GLU A 83 21.13 -1.39 -5.22
N ALA A 84 21.09 -0.37 -4.36
CA ALA A 84 22.25 0.38 -3.90
C ALA A 84 23.31 -0.50 -3.18
N GLY A 85 22.87 -1.57 -2.53
CA GLY A 85 23.65 -2.32 -1.55
C GLY A 85 23.86 -1.56 -0.24
N THR A 86 23.02 -0.57 0.07
CA THR A 86 23.08 0.24 1.29
C THR A 86 21.93 -0.04 2.25
N TYR A 87 20.99 -0.91 1.88
CA TYR A 87 19.91 -1.32 2.76
C TYR A 87 20.46 -2.02 4.00
N SER A 88 19.93 -1.61 5.14
CA SER A 88 20.14 -2.22 6.44
C SER A 88 18.83 -2.09 7.21
N PRO A 89 18.41 -3.11 7.98
CA PRO A 89 17.21 -3.02 8.83
C PRO A 89 17.26 -1.84 9.82
N ALA A 90 18.46 -1.32 10.14
CA ALA A 90 18.61 -0.12 10.96
C ALA A 90 18.03 1.14 10.29
N LEU A 91 17.85 1.15 8.96
CA LEU A 91 17.25 2.24 8.21
C LEU A 91 15.72 2.21 8.24
N ASP A 92 15.08 1.12 8.66
CA ASP A 92 13.61 0.99 8.65
C ASP A 92 12.94 2.13 9.42
N LEU A 93 13.46 2.48 10.60
CA LEU A 93 12.96 3.63 11.38
C LEU A 93 13.07 4.95 10.61
N LEU A 94 14.19 5.15 9.89
CA LEU A 94 14.40 6.36 9.11
C LEU A 94 13.48 6.41 7.88
N ILE A 95 13.19 5.26 7.28
CA ILE A 95 12.23 5.13 6.17
C ILE A 95 10.83 5.47 6.66
N GLU A 96 10.40 4.99 7.83
CA GLU A 96 9.10 5.33 8.42
C GLU A 96 8.98 6.83 8.70
N VAL A 97 10.00 7.47 9.27
CA VAL A 97 10.03 8.92 9.51
C VAL A 97 9.94 9.70 8.18
N TYR A 98 10.61 9.23 7.12
CA TYR A 98 10.48 9.81 5.79
C TYR A 98 9.06 9.71 5.24
N LEU A 99 8.40 8.55 5.40
CA LEU A 99 7.03 8.34 4.93
C LEU A 99 6.04 9.24 5.67
N ASP A 100 6.17 9.37 6.99
CA ASP A 100 5.33 10.27 7.78
C ASP A 100 5.49 11.73 7.32
N CYS A 101 6.73 12.18 7.11
CA CYS A 101 7.01 13.52 6.60
C CYS A 101 6.49 13.72 5.16
N PHE A 102 6.53 12.67 4.33
CA PHE A 102 6.02 12.72 2.96
C PHE A 102 4.50 12.84 2.93
N GLU A 103 3.79 12.09 3.78
CA GLU A 103 2.34 12.19 3.93
C GLU A 103 1.91 13.57 4.41
N GLU A 104 2.64 14.16 5.37
CA GLU A 104 2.41 15.54 5.82
C GLU A 104 2.64 16.55 4.70
N TYR A 105 3.69 16.37 3.89
CA TYR A 105 3.98 17.22 2.75
C TYR A 105 2.86 17.19 1.70
N GLU A 106 2.38 16.01 1.32
CA GLU A 106 1.30 15.88 0.33
C GLU A 106 0.00 16.52 0.86
N LYS A 107 -0.35 16.31 2.13
CA LYS A 107 -1.50 16.98 2.77
C LYS A 107 -1.36 18.50 2.75
N ALA A 108 -0.20 19.03 3.13
CA ALA A 108 0.04 20.48 3.16
C ALA A 108 0.05 21.10 1.75
N LYS A 109 0.53 20.34 0.75
CA LYS A 109 0.52 20.74 -0.67
C LYS A 109 -0.90 20.84 -1.22
N ASP A 110 -1.78 19.91 -0.87
CA ASP A 110 -3.19 19.94 -1.28
C ASP A 110 -3.96 21.13 -0.67
N VAL A 111 -3.60 21.53 0.56
CA VAL A 111 -4.19 22.69 1.25
C VAL A 111 -3.57 24.02 0.79
N GLY A 112 -2.48 23.99 0.03
CA GLY A 112 -1.80 25.19 -0.48
C GLY A 112 -0.96 25.92 0.58
N GLU A 113 -0.56 25.24 1.65
CA GLU A 113 0.26 25.82 2.71
C GLU A 113 1.74 25.95 2.30
N ASN A 114 2.52 26.73 3.07
CA ASN A 114 3.95 26.87 2.84
C ASN A 114 4.71 25.57 3.15
N THR A 115 4.89 24.75 2.11
CA THR A 115 5.58 23.45 2.18
C THR A 115 7.11 23.53 2.24
N GLU A 116 7.71 24.71 2.29
CA GLU A 116 9.17 24.85 2.16
C GLU A 116 9.94 24.18 3.31
N LYS A 117 9.40 24.22 4.53
CA LYS A 117 9.98 23.51 5.69
C LYS A 117 9.95 22.00 5.50
N LEU A 118 8.81 21.45 5.08
CA LEU A 118 8.63 20.02 4.83
C LEU A 118 9.51 19.55 3.67
N ARG A 119 9.62 20.33 2.59
CA ARG A 119 10.55 20.04 1.48
C ARG A 119 12.00 19.95 1.95
N LYS A 120 12.43 20.85 2.83
CA LYS A 120 13.78 20.85 3.39
C LYS A 120 14.02 19.62 4.27
N GLU A 121 13.05 19.23 5.08
CA GLU A 121 13.16 18.02 5.92
C GLU A 121 13.16 16.74 5.07
N LEU A 122 12.29 16.63 4.06
CA LEU A 122 12.32 15.53 3.10
C LEU A 122 13.67 15.41 2.40
N ALA A 123 14.24 16.53 1.93
CA ALA A 123 15.56 16.54 1.32
C ALA A 123 16.67 16.10 2.30
N ARG A 124 16.54 16.47 3.59
CA ARG A 124 17.45 16.04 4.66
C ARG A 124 17.38 14.53 4.87
N LEU A 125 16.17 13.98 4.97
CA LEU A 125 15.93 12.54 5.17
C LEU A 125 16.39 11.71 3.97
N LEU A 126 16.15 12.17 2.74
CA LEU A 126 16.70 11.54 1.54
C LEU A 126 18.24 11.55 1.53
N GLY A 127 18.86 12.64 1.99
CA GLY A 127 20.30 12.72 2.18
C GLY A 127 20.82 11.69 3.20
N GLN A 128 20.12 11.50 4.31
CA GLN A 128 20.48 10.50 5.32
C GLN A 128 20.31 9.06 4.80
N LEU A 129 19.29 8.80 3.97
CA LEU A 129 19.11 7.51 3.28
C LEU A 129 20.10 7.32 2.12
N GLY A 130 20.87 8.35 1.75
CA GLY A 130 21.77 8.34 0.60
C GLY A 130 21.07 8.41 -0.76
N LEU A 131 19.75 8.64 -0.78
CA LEU A 131 18.89 8.69 -1.98
C LEU A 131 18.77 10.10 -2.59
N ASP A 132 19.61 11.04 -2.18
CA ASP A 132 19.58 12.44 -2.64
C ASP A 132 20.17 12.68 -4.05
N GLY A 133 20.56 11.60 -4.75
CA GLY A 133 21.15 11.66 -6.08
C GLY A 133 22.58 12.19 -6.13
N LYS A 134 23.24 12.46 -4.99
CA LYS A 134 24.67 12.83 -4.95
C LYS A 134 25.58 11.61 -4.81
N ASN A 135 25.02 10.48 -4.39
CA ASN A 135 25.76 9.26 -4.17
C ASN A 135 26.13 8.60 -5.51
N LYS A 136 27.34 8.87 -6.01
CA LYS A 136 27.83 8.44 -7.33
C LYS A 136 27.75 6.93 -7.56
N ASP A 137 27.86 6.14 -6.50
CA ASP A 137 27.82 4.69 -6.61
C ASP A 137 26.39 4.16 -6.81
N LEU A 138 25.37 4.92 -6.38
CA LEU A 138 23.97 4.64 -6.68
C LEU A 138 23.65 4.92 -8.14
N ILE A 139 24.12 6.08 -8.64
CA ILE A 139 23.89 6.53 -10.02
C ILE A 139 24.51 5.53 -11.02
N LYS A 140 25.67 4.95 -10.69
CA LYS A 140 26.34 3.97 -11.55
C LYS A 140 25.67 2.60 -11.55
N LYS A 141 25.05 2.18 -10.44
CA LYS A 141 24.41 0.86 -10.30
C LYS A 141 22.98 0.85 -10.84
N SER A 142 22.17 1.86 -10.54
CA SER A 142 20.76 1.88 -10.94
C SER A 142 20.54 2.28 -12.41
N GLY A 143 21.58 2.80 -13.09
CA GLY A 143 21.53 3.24 -14.50
C GLY A 143 20.49 4.33 -14.79
N THR A 144 19.74 4.75 -13.77
CA THR A 144 18.61 5.65 -13.84
C THR A 144 19.00 6.83 -12.99
N LEU A 145 19.58 7.84 -13.64
CA LEU A 145 19.51 9.20 -13.13
C LEU A 145 18.02 9.45 -12.90
N LEU A 146 17.57 9.49 -11.64
CA LEU A 146 16.26 10.00 -11.29
C LEU A 146 16.10 11.31 -12.05
N ALA A 147 15.30 11.25 -13.12
CA ALA A 147 15.16 12.34 -14.05
C ALA A 147 14.74 13.54 -13.20
N LYS A 148 15.63 14.53 -13.17
CA LYS A 148 15.27 15.89 -12.79
C LYS A 148 14.00 16.17 -13.57
N GLY A 149 12.89 16.31 -12.85
CA GLY A 149 11.54 16.13 -13.38
C GLY A 149 11.34 16.72 -14.77
N ASP A 150 10.53 16.03 -15.57
CA ASP A 150 9.99 16.54 -16.83
C ASP A 150 9.38 17.94 -16.62
N GLU A 151 10.21 18.97 -16.77
CA GLU A 151 9.77 20.24 -17.31
C GLU A 151 9.39 19.93 -18.76
N GLU A 152 8.09 19.95 -19.01
CA GLU A 152 7.49 19.92 -20.34
C GLU A 152 8.19 20.93 -21.25
N LYS A 153 9.16 20.46 -22.04
CA LYS A 153 9.67 21.19 -23.20
C LYS A 153 8.62 21.12 -24.30
N LYS A 154 7.74 22.12 -24.35
CA LYS A 154 7.18 22.57 -25.63
C LYS A 154 8.20 23.50 -26.31
N LYS A 155 8.84 22.96 -27.35
CA LYS A 155 9.48 23.67 -28.48
C LYS A 155 8.38 24.44 -29.27
N ASP A 156 8.52 25.62 -29.86
CA ASP A 156 9.60 26.45 -30.46
C ASP A 156 9.11 27.94 -30.54
N PRO A 157 9.82 28.94 -31.11
CA PRO A 157 11.26 29.18 -31.33
C PRO A 157 11.77 30.53 -30.70
N GLU A 158 13.09 30.68 -30.60
CA GLU A 158 13.80 31.93 -30.27
C GLU A 158 13.57 33.04 -31.34
N PRO A 159 13.73 34.35 -31.03
CA PRO A 159 15.08 34.86 -30.74
C PRO A 159 15.21 36.10 -29.79
N GLU A 160 16.46 36.29 -29.37
CA GLU A 160 17.14 37.56 -29.02
C GLU A 160 17.35 37.96 -27.54
N THR A 161 18.61 37.73 -27.12
CA THR A 161 19.49 38.64 -26.37
C THR A 161 19.03 39.19 -25.02
N GLU A 162 19.37 38.49 -23.94
CA GLU A 162 19.59 39.14 -22.65
C GLU A 162 20.90 38.66 -22.02
N SER A 163 21.96 39.44 -22.24
CA SER A 163 23.24 39.28 -21.54
C SER A 163 23.01 39.32 -20.02
N SER A 164 23.45 38.29 -19.31
CA SER A 164 23.35 38.17 -17.85
C SER A 164 23.81 39.45 -17.13
N LYS A 165 23.09 39.87 -16.08
CA LYS A 165 23.35 41.08 -15.26
C LYS A 165 24.80 41.19 -14.79
N LEU A 166 25.48 40.05 -14.58
CA LEU A 166 26.89 39.99 -14.21
C LEU A 166 27.82 40.49 -15.33
N VAL A 167 27.49 40.16 -16.58
CA VAL A 167 28.22 40.60 -17.78
C VAL A 167 28.05 42.10 -17.98
N GLN A 168 26.84 42.63 -17.77
CA GLN A 168 26.56 44.06 -17.84
C GLN A 168 27.32 44.86 -16.77
N PHE A 169 27.40 44.34 -15.55
CA PHE A 169 28.13 45.00 -14.46
C PHE A 169 29.64 45.05 -14.73
N ARG A 170 30.19 43.95 -15.26
CA ARG A 170 31.62 43.86 -15.60
C ARG A 170 32.00 44.79 -16.75
N GLN A 171 31.15 44.94 -17.76
CA GLN A 171 31.37 45.88 -18.86
C GLN A 171 31.33 47.35 -18.40
N ARG A 172 30.45 47.70 -17.46
CA ARG A 172 30.35 49.08 -16.94
C ARG A 172 31.59 49.49 -16.14
N LYS A 173 32.21 48.56 -15.40
CA LYS A 173 33.43 48.80 -14.62
C LYS A 173 34.70 48.99 -15.47
N MET A 174 34.70 48.50 -16.71
CA MET A 174 35.86 48.60 -17.63
C MET A 174 35.82 49.85 -18.52
N ARG A 175 34.75 50.65 -18.44
CA ARG A 175 34.52 51.86 -19.25
C ARG A 175 34.60 53.17 -18.44
N SER A 176 34.96 53.11 -17.16
CA SER A 176 35.26 54.29 -16.33
C SER A 176 36.75 54.43 -16.09
#